data_AF-A0A838KVF2-F1
#
_entry.id   AF-A0A838KVF2-F1
#
_cell.length_a   1.000
_cell.length_b   1.000
_cell.length_c   1.000
_cell.angle_alpha   90.00
_cell.angle_beta   90.00
_cell.angle_gamma   90.00
#
_symmetry.space_group_name_H-M   'P 1'
#
loop_
_entity.id
_entity.type
_entity.pdbx_description
1 polymer ?
#
loop_
_entity_poly.entity_id
_entity_poly.type
_entity_poly.pdbx_seq_one_letter_code
_entity_poly.pdbx_strand_id
1 'polypeptide(L)'
;LSGHEHNYERFSPQDPQGRADPEGGIRQFVVGTGGGGEGPISDRIANSEVRTDGTAGVLKLILSPKSYEWEFVPVEGESFTDAGGAQCH
;
A
#
# COMPACT_ATOMS: atom_id res chain seq x y z
N LEU A 1 -5.29 -6.80 -0.93
CA LEU A 1 -4.44 -6.17 -1.95
C LEU A 1 -5.32 -5.82 -3.14
N SER A 2 -5.22 -4.60 -3.63
CA SER A 2 -5.99 -4.13 -4.80
C SER A 2 -5.05 -3.47 -5.80
N GLY A 3 -5.43 -3.46 -7.07
CA GLY A 3 -4.82 -2.63 -8.11
C GLY A 3 -5.83 -1.62 -8.63
N HIS A 4 -5.94 -1.51 -9.95
CA HIS A 4 -6.83 -0.60 -10.69
C HIS A 4 -6.42 0.86 -10.65
N GLU A 5 -6.35 1.46 -9.47
CA GLU A 5 -5.84 2.82 -9.33
C GLU A 5 -4.34 2.83 -9.61
N HIS A 6 -3.90 3.72 -10.51
CA HIS A 6 -2.52 3.76 -11.00
C HIS A 6 -1.57 4.46 -10.01
N ASN A 7 -1.62 4.01 -8.76
CA ASN A 7 -0.82 4.53 -7.65
C ASN A 7 -0.37 3.42 -6.70
N TYR A 8 0.51 3.81 -5.78
CA TYR A 8 0.78 3.08 -4.56
C TYR A 8 0.08 3.79 -3.40
N GLU A 9 -0.64 3.06 -2.56
CA GLU A 9 -1.18 3.59 -1.31
C GLU A 9 -1.26 2.51 -0.22
N ARG A 10 -0.77 2.85 0.97
CA ARG A 10 -0.82 2.03 2.18
C ARG A 10 -1.69 2.72 3.22
N PHE A 11 -2.66 1.99 3.74
CA PHE A 11 -3.57 2.47 4.78
C PHE A 11 -3.19 1.91 6.15
N SER A 12 -3.50 2.63 7.24
CA SER A 12 -3.52 2.05 8.58
C SER A 12 -4.54 0.91 8.65
N PRO A 13 -4.45 0.00 9.64
CA PRO A 13 -5.49 -1.00 9.88
C PRO A 13 -6.88 -0.36 9.93
N GLN A 14 -7.83 -0.95 9.18
CA GLN A 14 -9.18 -0.45 9.00
C GLN A 14 -10.20 -1.58 8.93
N ASP A 15 -11.45 -1.25 9.24
CA ASP A 15 -12.58 -2.14 9.06
C ASP A 15 -13.03 -2.21 7.57
N PRO A 16 -13.99 -3.09 7.21
CA PRO A 16 -14.44 -3.21 5.82
C PRO A 16 -15.18 -1.97 5.26
N GLN A 17 -15.48 -0.96 6.10
CA GLN A 17 -16.06 0.31 5.69
C GLN A 17 -15.00 1.41 5.54
N GLY A 18 -13.72 1.09 5.75
CA GLY A 18 -12.62 2.03 5.65
C GLY A 18 -12.42 2.92 6.87
N ARG A 19 -13.05 2.58 8.00
CA ARG A 19 -12.85 3.31 9.26
C ARG A 19 -11.64 2.74 9.98
N ALA A 20 -10.85 3.61 10.62
CA ALA A 20 -9.66 3.19 11.36
C ALA A 20 -10.03 2.18 12.47
N ASP A 21 -9.34 1.05 12.48
CA ASP A 21 -9.47 -0.01 13.47
C ASP A 21 -8.07 -0.54 13.79
N PRO A 22 -7.32 0.11 14.71
CA PRO A 22 -5.95 -0.27 15.01
C PRO A 22 -5.82 -1.61 15.75
N GLU A 23 -6.91 -2.13 16.34
CA GLU A 23 -6.89 -3.33 17.19
C GLU A 23 -7.32 -4.61 16.46
N GLY A 24 -8.26 -4.50 15.51
CA GLY A 24 -8.80 -5.65 14.76
C GLY A 24 -8.85 -5.45 13.24
N GLY A 25 -8.41 -4.29 12.76
CA GLY A 25 -8.52 -3.92 11.35
C GLY A 25 -7.49 -4.60 10.45
N ILE A 26 -7.79 -4.61 9.16
CA ILE A 26 -6.90 -5.16 8.14
C ILE A 26 -6.15 -4.01 7.47
N ARG A 27 -4.85 -4.18 7.25
CA ARG A 27 -4.05 -3.25 6.44
C ARG A 27 -4.37 -3.46 4.96
N GLN A 28 -4.75 -2.38 4.28
CA GLN A 28 -4.94 -2.39 2.83
C GLN A 28 -3.73 -1.78 2.12
N PHE A 29 -3.44 -2.36 0.95
CA PHE A 29 -2.51 -1.82 -0.04
C PHE A 29 -3.24 -1.69 -1.38
N VAL A 30 -3.06 -0.55 -2.02
CA VAL A 30 -3.33 -0.32 -3.44
C VAL A 30 -1.99 -0.31 -4.17
N VAL A 31 -1.85 -1.13 -5.19
CA VAL A 31 -0.62 -1.32 -5.96
C VAL A 31 -0.98 -1.46 -7.44
N GLY A 32 -1.34 -0.35 -8.09
CA GLY A 32 -1.56 -0.29 -9.54
C GLY A 32 -0.39 0.35 -10.29
N THR A 33 0.81 0.27 -9.72
CA THR A 33 2.08 0.84 -10.23
C THR A 33 2.73 0.02 -11.35
N GLY A 34 1.97 -0.84 -12.03
CA GLY A 34 2.48 -1.79 -13.03
C GLY A 34 2.80 -1.20 -14.41
N GLY A 35 2.75 0.13 -14.59
CA GLY A 35 3.04 0.82 -15.86
C GLY A 35 1.81 1.27 -16.66
N GLY A 36 0.60 1.19 -16.09
CA GLY A 36 -0.57 1.90 -16.62
C GLY A 36 -0.42 3.40 -16.36
N GLY A 37 -0.65 4.25 -17.37
CA GLY A 37 -0.36 5.69 -17.33
C GLY A 37 -0.99 6.45 -16.16
N GLU A 38 -0.45 7.60 -15.82
CA GLU A 38 -0.77 8.32 -14.58
C GLU A 38 -2.22 8.87 -14.57
N GLY A 39 -2.92 8.68 -13.46
CA GLY A 39 -4.21 9.30 -13.17
C GLY A 39 -4.15 9.96 -11.78
N PRO A 40 -4.86 11.08 -11.57
CA PRO A 40 -4.83 11.77 -10.28
C PRO A 40 -5.37 10.87 -9.18
N ILE A 41 -4.59 10.71 -8.10
CA ILE A 41 -5.07 10.01 -6.91
C ILE A 41 -6.16 10.86 -6.26
N SER A 42 -7.25 10.22 -5.84
CA SER A 42 -8.32 10.85 -5.06
C SER A 42 -7.81 11.52 -3.77
N ASP A 43 -8.65 12.37 -3.18
CA ASP A 43 -8.33 13.07 -1.95
C ASP A 43 -7.90 12.10 -0.84
N ARG A 44 -6.86 12.48 -0.10
CA ARG A 44 -6.34 11.68 1.00
C ARG A 44 -7.42 11.52 2.07
N ILE A 45 -7.76 10.27 2.38
CA ILE A 45 -8.59 9.94 3.54
C ILE A 45 -7.74 9.77 4.80
N ALA A 46 -8.38 9.89 5.98
CA ALA A 46 -7.69 10.01 7.27
C ALA A 46 -6.73 8.86 7.61
N ASN A 47 -6.99 7.66 7.11
CA ASN A 47 -6.22 6.45 7.37
C ASN A 47 -5.21 6.11 6.27
N SER A 48 -5.09 6.92 5.22
CA SER A 48 -4.00 6.82 4.26
C SER A 48 -2.70 7.23 4.94
N GLU A 49 -1.72 6.32 5.01
CA GLU A 49 -0.43 6.54 5.68
C GLU A 49 0.64 6.97 4.69
N VAL A 50 0.78 6.23 3.58
CA VAL A 50 1.80 6.46 2.54
C VAL A 50 1.14 6.33 1.18
N ARG A 51 1.46 7.24 0.27
CA ARG A 51 0.97 7.20 -1.11
C ARG A 51 1.98 7.85 -2.06
N THR A 52 2.02 7.34 -3.29
CA THR A 52 2.70 7.99 -4.41
C THR A 52 1.96 7.68 -5.70
N ASP A 53 1.89 8.65 -6.60
CA ASP A 53 1.62 8.46 -8.02
C ASP A 53 2.94 8.60 -8.80
N GLY A 54 2.90 8.31 -10.10
CA GLY A 54 4.04 8.48 -11.02
C GLY A 54 5.19 7.48 -10.85
N THR A 55 5.30 6.79 -9.71
CA THR A 55 6.34 5.80 -9.47
C THR A 55 5.91 4.41 -9.90
N ALA A 56 6.56 3.86 -10.93
CA ALA A 56 6.40 2.46 -11.30
C ALA A 56 7.18 1.54 -10.33
N GLY A 57 6.59 0.40 -10.01
CA GLY A 57 7.19 -0.55 -9.07
C GLY A 57 6.25 -1.67 -8.67
N VAL A 58 6.72 -2.53 -7.76
CA VAL A 58 5.98 -3.69 -7.27
C VAL A 58 6.00 -3.77 -5.75
N LEU A 59 4.94 -4.34 -5.17
CA LEU A 59 4.92 -4.71 -3.76
C LEU A 59 5.48 -6.12 -3.58
N LYS A 60 6.53 -6.23 -2.76
CA LYS A 60 7.08 -7.49 -2.27
C LYS A 60 6.54 -7.75 -0.87
N LEU A 61 5.98 -8.94 -0.66
CA LEU A 61 5.52 -9.41 0.65
C LEU A 61 6.30 -10.64 1.09
N ILE A 62 6.75 -10.63 2.33
CA ILE A 62 7.34 -11.79 3.00
C ILE A 62 6.34 -12.23 4.08
N LEU A 63 5.81 -13.44 3.94
CA LEU A 63 4.78 -13.96 4.84
C LEU A 63 5.40 -14.98 5.81
N SER A 64 5.07 -14.82 7.09
CA SER A 64 5.40 -15.72 8.19
C SER A 64 4.11 -16.19 8.88
N PRO A 65 4.15 -17.24 9.72
CA PRO A 65 2.94 -17.80 10.31
C PRO A 65 2.05 -16.81 11.10
N LYS A 66 2.63 -15.74 11.65
CA LYS A 66 1.93 -14.73 12.46
C LYS A 66 2.31 -13.29 12.12
N SER A 67 3.01 -13.08 11.02
CA SER A 67 3.49 -11.75 10.64
C SER A 67 3.72 -11.66 9.15
N TYR A 68 3.82 -10.43 8.68
CA TYR A 68 4.24 -10.15 7.33
C TYR A 68 5.13 -8.90 7.31
N GLU A 69 6.01 -8.86 6.34
CA GLU A 69 6.81 -7.71 5.99
C GLU A 69 6.47 -7.28 4.57
N TRP A 70 6.57 -5.98 4.31
CA TRP A 70 6.35 -5.41 3.00
C TRP A 70 7.51 -4.50 2.60
N GLU A 71 7.74 -4.45 1.29
CA GLU A 71 8.68 -3.55 0.65
C GLU A 71 8.10 -3.15 -0.71
N PHE A 72 8.01 -1.85 -0.98
CA PHE A 72 7.78 -1.34 -2.31
C PHE A 72 9.12 -1.25 -3.03
N VAL A 73 9.25 -2.03 -4.10
CA VAL A 73 10.46 -2.09 -4.94
C VAL A 73 10.18 -1.26 -6.21
N PRO A 74 10.73 -0.04 -6.31
CA PRO A 74 10.57 0.79 -7.49
C PRO A 74 11.37 0.23 -8.68
N VAL A 75 10.99 0.61 -9.91
CA VAL A 75 11.82 0.35 -11.10
C VAL A 75 13.12 1.17 -11.05
N GLU A 76 14.13 0.79 -11.84
CA GLU A 76 15.40 1.53 -11.87
C GLU A 76 15.20 3.00 -12.28
N GLY A 77 15.85 3.92 -11.56
CA GLY A 77 15.76 5.36 -11.80
C GLY A 77 14.68 6.07 -10.97
N GLU A 78 13.74 5.34 -10.40
CA GLU A 78 12.76 5.85 -9.45
C GLU A 78 13.32 5.90 -8.01
N SER A 79 12.79 6.79 -7.17
CA SER A 79 13.33 7.06 -5.82
C SER A 79 12.39 6.76 -4.67
N PHE A 80 11.09 6.62 -4.92
CA PHE A 80 10.13 6.34 -3.86
C PHE A 80 10.28 4.91 -3.33
N THR A 81 10.26 4.78 -2.01
CA THR A 81 10.28 3.49 -1.30
C THR A 81 9.33 3.53 -0.10
N ASP A 82 8.76 2.38 0.25
CA ASP A 82 8.03 2.15 1.51
C ASP A 82 8.33 0.74 2.00
N ALA A 83 8.55 0.58 3.30
CA ALA A 83 8.79 -0.73 3.89
C ALA A 83 8.29 -0.78 5.32
N GLY A 84 8.00 -1.97 5.80
CA GLY A 84 7.61 -2.20 7.18
C GLY A 84 7.17 -3.63 7.44
N GLY A 85 6.61 -3.87 8.62
CA GLY A 85 6.04 -5.16 8.98
C GLY A 85 4.96 -5.03 10.03
N ALA A 86 4.13 -6.05 10.14
CA ALA A 86 3.08 -6.13 11.15
C ALA A 86 2.80 -7.58 11.54
N GLN A 87 2.19 -7.74 12.72
CA GLN A 87 1.65 -9.02 13.15
C GLN A 87 0.30 -9.27 12.47
N CYS A 88 -0.02 -10.54 12.26
CA CYS A 88 -1.37 -10.97 11.92
C CYS A 88 -2.21 -11.04 13.20
N HIS A 89 -3.52 -10.83 13.05
CA HIS A 89 -4.50 -11.04 14.11
C HIS A 89 -4.86 -12.52 14.26
#